data_AF-H0H1N8-F1
#
_entry.id   AF-H0H1N8-F1
#
_cell.length_a   1.000
_cell.length_b   1.000
_cell.length_c   1.000
_cell.angle_alpha   90.00
_cell.angle_beta   90.00
_cell.angle_gamma   90.00
#
_symmetry.space_group_name_H-M   'P 1'
#
loop_
_entity.id
_entity.type
_entity.pdbx_description
1 polymer ?
#
loop_
_entity_poly.entity_id
_entity_poly.type
_entity_poly.pdbx_seq_one_letter_code
_entity_poly.pdbx_strand_id
1 'polypeptide(L)'
;MRLAIEGPYGSSSPLNHFDNILLLTGGTGLPGPIAHAIKLGKSSAAAGKQSVKLVIAVRGFDVLEAYKPELMCLTDLNIQFHIYNTMKLLLTSSNDSSNGSEKDDEKGAFVETSLEKSNPFEFEGAISHRGRPNVEKLLQEAAESNGSLAVVCCGPPVFVDKVRDQTAKIVLEKSSKAIEYFEEYQSW
;
A
#
# COMPACT_ATOMS: atom_id res chain seq x y z
N MET A 1 -18.99 -26.32 -19.20
CA MET A 1 -18.96 -24.91 -19.66
C MET A 1 -17.68 -24.72 -20.47
N ARG A 2 -17.73 -24.11 -21.65
CA ARG A 2 -16.55 -23.83 -22.48
C ARG A 2 -16.25 -22.34 -22.37
N LEU A 3 -15.02 -21.98 -22.00
CA LEU A 3 -14.53 -20.61 -21.90
C LEU A 3 -13.59 -20.35 -23.08
N ALA A 4 -13.77 -19.20 -23.74
CA ALA A 4 -12.80 -18.66 -24.69
C ALA A 4 -12.01 -17.57 -23.98
N ILE A 5 -10.68 -17.62 -24.08
CA ILE A 5 -9.77 -16.67 -23.47
C ILE A 5 -9.11 -15.89 -24.60
N GLU A 6 -9.26 -14.57 -24.59
CA GLU A 6 -8.43 -13.69 -25.41
C GLU A 6 -7.25 -13.18 -24.58
N GLY A 7 -6.15 -12.87 -25.24
CA GLY A 7 -4.84 -12.69 -24.63
C GLY A 7 -4.74 -11.55 -23.62
N PRO A 8 -3.60 -11.43 -22.92
CA PRO A 8 -3.35 -10.33 -22.01
C PRO A 8 -3.13 -9.04 -22.80
N TYR A 9 -3.82 -7.96 -22.45
CA TYR A 9 -3.62 -6.66 -23.10
C TYR A 9 -2.76 -5.69 -22.27
N GLY A 10 -2.38 -6.09 -21.05
CA GLY A 10 -1.43 -5.33 -20.22
C GLY A 10 0.03 -5.50 -20.67
N SER A 11 0.85 -4.47 -20.42
CA SER A 11 2.30 -4.52 -20.59
C SER A 11 3.01 -4.91 -19.28
N SER A 12 4.13 -5.64 -19.37
CA SER A 12 4.94 -5.95 -18.19
C SER A 12 5.95 -4.84 -17.89
N SER A 13 5.90 -4.30 -16.68
CA SER A 13 6.93 -3.41 -16.14
C SER A 13 8.24 -4.20 -15.88
N PRO A 14 9.44 -3.67 -16.25
CA PRO A 14 10.73 -4.36 -16.12
C PRO A 14 11.30 -4.30 -14.68
N LEU A 15 10.47 -4.66 -13.69
CA LEU A 15 10.80 -4.51 -12.26
C LEU A 15 11.98 -5.39 -11.81
N ASN A 16 12.30 -6.45 -12.57
CA ASN A 16 13.42 -7.35 -12.35
C ASN A 16 14.81 -6.68 -12.52
N HIS A 17 14.88 -5.47 -13.06
CA HIS A 17 16.14 -4.73 -13.23
C HIS A 17 16.49 -3.83 -12.04
N PHE A 18 15.62 -3.71 -11.04
CA PHE A 18 15.80 -2.78 -9.91
C PHE A 18 16.19 -3.49 -8.62
N ASP A 19 17.10 -2.93 -7.83
CA ASP A 19 17.51 -3.57 -6.56
C ASP A 19 16.40 -3.47 -5.50
N ASN A 20 15.66 -2.37 -5.50
CA ASN A 20 14.58 -2.10 -4.55
C ASN A 20 13.27 -1.82 -5.28
N ILE A 21 12.16 -2.35 -4.78
CA ILE A 21 10.85 -2.23 -5.40
C ILE A 21 9.83 -1.85 -4.34
N LEU A 22 9.23 -0.68 -4.51
CA LEU A 22 8.14 -0.17 -3.68
C LEU A 22 6.82 -0.23 -4.46
N LEU A 23 5.95 -1.16 -4.07
CA LEU A 23 4.63 -1.38 -4.66
C LEU A 23 3.59 -0.67 -3.79
N LEU A 24 2.97 0.39 -4.30
CA LEU A 24 1.97 1.20 -3.61
C LEU A 24 0.61 0.99 -4.24
N THR A 25 -0.33 0.41 -3.50
CA THR A 25 -1.68 0.18 -4.00
C THR A 25 -2.76 0.76 -3.11
N GLY A 26 -3.87 1.19 -3.71
CA GLY A 26 -5.02 1.67 -2.98
C GLY A 26 -6.36 1.25 -3.60
N GLY A 27 -7.38 1.08 -2.75
CA GLY A 27 -8.76 0.86 -3.20
C GLY A 27 -8.94 -0.42 -4.00
N THR A 28 -9.20 -0.32 -5.30
CA THR A 28 -9.36 -1.45 -6.24
C THR A 28 -8.09 -1.79 -7.02
N GLY A 29 -7.03 -0.98 -6.92
CA GLY A 29 -5.78 -1.16 -7.65
C GLY A 29 -4.89 -2.30 -7.14
N LEU A 30 -5.42 -3.23 -6.35
CA LEU A 30 -4.68 -4.29 -5.66
C LEU A 30 -4.10 -5.36 -6.60
N PRO A 31 -4.82 -5.87 -7.62
CA PRO A 31 -4.40 -7.07 -8.35
C PRO A 31 -3.02 -6.99 -8.98
N GLY A 32 -2.69 -5.91 -9.68
CA GLY A 32 -1.40 -5.75 -10.37
C GLY A 32 -0.23 -5.77 -9.37
N PRO A 33 -0.21 -4.85 -8.39
CA PRO A 33 0.80 -4.83 -7.33
C PRO A 33 0.91 -6.13 -6.53
N ILE A 34 -0.20 -6.81 -6.20
CA ILE A 34 -0.15 -8.14 -5.54
C ILE A 34 0.50 -9.18 -6.46
N ALA A 35 0.12 -9.22 -7.74
CA ALA A 35 0.70 -10.15 -8.70
C ALA A 35 2.22 -9.91 -8.89
N HIS A 36 2.65 -8.65 -8.96
CA HIS A 36 4.07 -8.29 -8.97
C HIS A 36 4.79 -8.76 -7.73
N ALA A 37 4.21 -8.50 -6.55
CA ALA A 37 4.79 -8.93 -5.28
C ALA A 37 4.99 -10.45 -5.25
N ILE A 38 3.97 -11.24 -5.59
CA ILE A 38 4.07 -12.72 -5.65
C ILE A 38 5.13 -13.17 -6.66
N LYS A 39 5.15 -12.59 -7.87
CA LYS A 39 6.10 -12.95 -8.92
C LYS A 39 7.54 -12.66 -8.50
N LEU A 40 7.81 -11.47 -7.96
CA LEU A 40 9.13 -11.05 -7.50
C LEU A 40 9.57 -11.84 -6.26
N GLY A 41 8.64 -12.06 -5.33
CA GLY A 41 8.82 -12.89 -4.14
C GLY A 41 9.29 -14.30 -4.47
N LYS A 42 8.65 -14.95 -5.44
CA LYS A 42 9.00 -16.31 -5.90
C LYS A 42 10.27 -16.37 -6.77
N SER A 43 10.80 -15.24 -7.21
CA SER A 43 11.94 -15.17 -8.12
C SER A 43 13.13 -14.43 -7.50
N SER A 44 13.33 -13.17 -7.88
CA SER A 44 14.53 -12.40 -7.52
C SER A 44 14.65 -12.12 -6.02
N ALA A 45 13.54 -11.91 -5.31
CA ALA A 45 13.56 -11.66 -3.87
C ALA A 45 13.88 -12.92 -3.06
N ALA A 46 13.40 -14.10 -3.49
CA ALA A 46 13.80 -15.39 -2.92
C ALA A 46 15.30 -15.67 -3.08
N ALA A 47 15.90 -15.20 -4.18
CA ALA A 47 17.34 -15.29 -4.41
C ALA A 47 18.15 -14.20 -3.67
N GLY A 48 17.51 -13.32 -2.88
CA GLY A 48 18.14 -12.22 -2.17
C GLY A 48 18.67 -11.10 -3.08
N LYS A 49 18.26 -11.07 -4.36
CA LYS A 49 18.73 -10.08 -5.34
C LYS A 49 17.94 -8.77 -5.32
N GLN A 50 16.72 -8.79 -4.78
CA GLN A 50 15.83 -7.64 -4.75
C GLN A 50 15.14 -7.52 -3.40
N SER A 51 14.94 -6.29 -2.95
CA SER A 51 14.09 -5.95 -1.80
C SER A 51 12.72 -5.49 -2.29
N VAL A 52 11.65 -6.13 -1.82
CA VAL A 52 10.27 -5.82 -2.25
C VAL A 52 9.45 -5.39 -1.05
N LYS A 53 8.85 -4.20 -1.13
CA LYS A 53 7.90 -3.67 -0.14
C LYS A 53 6.54 -3.44 -0.81
N LEU A 54 5.50 -4.12 -0.32
CA LEU A 54 4.12 -3.95 -0.73
C LEU A 54 3.36 -3.16 0.34
N VAL A 55 2.75 -2.04 -0.07
CA VAL A 55 1.92 -1.20 0.78
C VAL A 55 0.51 -1.15 0.21
N ILE A 56 -0.46 -1.61 0.97
CA ILE A 56 -1.88 -1.62 0.60
C ILE A 56 -2.65 -0.60 1.44
N ALA A 57 -3.26 0.40 0.81
CA ALA A 57 -4.14 1.37 1.46
C ALA A 57 -5.62 1.10 1.12
N VAL A 58 -6.39 0.61 2.09
CA VAL A 58 -7.80 0.23 1.90
C VAL A 58 -8.71 0.94 2.91
N ARG A 59 -10.01 0.96 2.63
CA ARG A 59 -11.03 1.43 3.55
C ARG A 59 -11.82 0.21 4.01
N GLY A 60 -11.53 -0.30 5.21
CA GLY A 60 -12.04 -1.59 5.65
C GLY A 60 -11.28 -2.78 5.03
N PHE A 61 -11.67 -3.98 5.43
CA PHE A 61 -10.96 -5.23 5.08
C PHE A 61 -11.71 -6.09 4.05
N ASP A 62 -12.93 -5.74 3.68
CA ASP A 62 -13.80 -6.56 2.83
C ASP A 62 -13.15 -6.90 1.48
N VAL A 63 -12.48 -5.91 0.86
CA VAL A 63 -11.75 -6.12 -0.39
C VAL A 63 -10.57 -7.09 -0.21
N LEU A 64 -9.94 -7.10 0.97
CA LEU A 64 -8.81 -7.98 1.23
C LEU A 64 -9.23 -9.43 1.45
N GLU A 65 -10.46 -9.70 1.92
CA GLU A 65 -10.99 -11.07 1.99
C GLU A 65 -11.11 -11.68 0.59
N ALA A 66 -11.46 -10.88 -0.42
CA ALA A 66 -11.51 -11.35 -1.81
C ALA A 66 -10.13 -11.75 -2.37
N TYR A 67 -9.04 -11.17 -1.85
CA TYR A 67 -7.66 -11.48 -2.25
C TYR A 67 -6.91 -12.33 -1.21
N LYS A 68 -7.63 -12.94 -0.27
CA LYS A 68 -7.01 -13.69 0.83
C LYS A 68 -6.05 -14.79 0.36
N PRO A 69 -6.37 -15.62 -0.65
CA PRO A 69 -5.42 -16.64 -1.12
C PRO A 69 -4.10 -16.04 -1.62
N GLU A 70 -4.18 -14.94 -2.37
CA GLU A 70 -3.01 -14.23 -2.89
C GLU A 70 -2.21 -13.59 -1.77
N LEU A 71 -2.88 -12.98 -0.79
CA LEU A 71 -2.24 -12.36 0.36
C LEU A 71 -1.56 -13.39 1.28
N MET A 72 -2.17 -14.57 1.47
CA MET A 72 -1.52 -15.69 2.17
C MET A 72 -0.29 -16.20 1.43
N CYS A 73 -0.26 -16.14 0.08
CA CYS A 73 0.96 -16.49 -0.64
C CYS A 73 2.14 -15.55 -0.34
N LEU A 74 1.89 -14.31 0.11
CA LEU A 74 2.93 -13.34 0.40
C LEU A 74 3.62 -13.59 1.74
N THR A 75 2.96 -14.27 2.68
CA THR A 75 3.45 -14.47 4.05
C THR A 75 4.67 -15.38 4.09
N ASP A 76 4.78 -16.29 3.12
CA ASP A 76 5.89 -17.23 2.97
C ASP A 76 7.02 -16.68 2.08
N LEU A 77 6.88 -15.45 1.57
CA LEU A 77 7.84 -14.84 0.65
C LEU A 77 8.66 -13.77 1.37
N ASN A 78 9.87 -13.51 0.85
CA ASN A 78 10.75 -12.46 1.35
C ASN A 78 10.28 -11.07 0.89
N ILE A 79 9.12 -10.64 1.39
CA ILE A 79 8.44 -9.39 1.02
C ILE A 79 8.03 -8.66 2.30
N GLN A 80 8.31 -7.35 2.35
CA GLN A 80 7.78 -6.50 3.41
C GLN A 80 6.34 -6.12 3.07
N PHE A 81 5.37 -6.61 3.86
CA PHE A 81 3.95 -6.45 3.57
C PHE A 81 3.26 -5.55 4.61
N HIS A 82 2.74 -4.41 4.17
CA HIS A 82 2.11 -3.39 5.02
C HIS A 82 0.67 -3.12 4.58
N ILE A 83 -0.28 -3.13 5.52
CA ILE A 83 -1.68 -2.79 5.28
C ILE A 83 -2.05 -1.53 6.07
N TYR A 84 -2.59 -0.52 5.39
CA TYR A 84 -3.10 0.72 5.97
C TYR A 84 -4.63 0.76 5.88
N ASN A 85 -5.31 0.68 7.02
CA ASN A 85 -6.75 0.88 7.09
C ASN A 85 -7.08 2.36 7.27
N THR A 86 -7.60 2.96 6.20
CA THR A 86 -7.95 4.38 6.11
C THR A 86 -9.31 4.73 6.71
N MET A 87 -10.08 3.71 7.16
CA MET A 87 -11.39 3.93 7.78
C MET A 87 -11.24 4.74 9.07
N LYS A 88 -11.97 5.85 9.16
CA LYS A 88 -12.10 6.61 10.41
C LYS A 88 -13.03 5.84 11.33
N LEU A 89 -12.56 5.46 12.51
CA LEU A 89 -13.45 4.94 13.55
C LEU A 89 -14.26 6.14 14.06
N LEU A 90 -15.57 6.17 13.77
CA LEU A 90 -16.44 7.13 14.42
C LEU A 90 -16.58 6.65 15.87
N LEU A 91 -15.88 7.31 16.79
CA LEU A 91 -16.13 7.13 18.21
C LEU A 91 -17.51 7.74 18.48
N THR A 92 -18.56 6.92 18.45
CA THR A 92 -19.82 7.31 19.08
C THR A 92 -19.57 7.29 20.57
N SER A 93 -19.24 8.45 21.13
CA SER A 93 -19.37 8.67 22.57
C SER A 93 -20.86 8.55 22.89
N SER A 94 -21.28 7.38 23.36
CA SER A 94 -22.58 7.21 24.00
C SER A 94 -22.57 7.97 25.32
N ASN A 95 -22.74 9.29 25.26
CA ASN A 95 -23.12 10.08 26.42
C ASN A 95 -24.64 10.22 26.40
N ASP A 96 -25.27 9.37 27.19
CA ASP A 96 -26.68 9.48 27.52
C ASP A 96 -26.85 10.64 28.51
N SER A 97 -27.57 11.70 28.10
CA SER A 97 -28.13 12.83 28.89
C SER A 97 -27.15 13.73 29.69
N SER A 98 -27.16 15.08 29.64
CA SER A 98 -28.25 16.06 29.50
C SER A 98 -27.69 17.50 29.32
N ASN A 99 -28.51 18.35 28.67
CA ASN A 99 -28.57 19.83 28.73
C ASN A 99 -27.39 20.72 28.24
N GLY A 100 -27.64 21.42 27.12
CA GLY A 100 -27.62 22.89 27.09
C GLY A 100 -26.41 23.63 26.50
N SER A 101 -26.71 24.44 25.47
CA SER A 101 -26.03 25.64 24.95
C SER A 101 -24.93 25.53 23.88
N GLU A 102 -25.06 26.41 22.88
CA GLU A 102 -24.21 26.64 21.71
C GLU A 102 -22.98 27.51 22.05
N LYS A 103 -21.81 27.21 21.45
CA LYS A 103 -20.98 28.09 20.58
C LYS A 103 -19.51 27.63 20.47
N ASP A 104 -19.04 27.64 19.23
CA ASP A 104 -17.71 27.91 18.66
C ASP A 104 -16.38 27.36 19.26
N ASP A 105 -15.63 26.78 18.32
CA ASP A 105 -14.18 26.79 18.13
C ASP A 105 -13.18 25.95 18.95
N GLU A 106 -12.26 25.40 18.16
CA GLU A 106 -10.92 24.86 18.42
C GLU A 106 -10.68 23.44 18.98
N LYS A 107 -9.87 22.72 18.17
CA LYS A 107 -8.82 21.75 18.55
C LYS A 107 -9.28 20.52 19.33
N GLY A 108 -9.81 19.56 18.57
CA GLY A 108 -9.96 18.17 19.04
C GLY A 108 -8.60 17.56 19.40
N ALA A 109 -8.35 17.44 20.70
CA ALA A 109 -7.22 16.72 21.27
C ALA A 109 -7.29 15.23 20.91
N PHE A 110 -6.18 14.69 20.40
CA PHE A 110 -6.03 13.27 20.12
C PHE A 110 -5.75 12.55 21.45
N VAL A 111 -6.76 11.85 21.98
CA VAL A 111 -6.58 10.96 23.14
C VAL A 111 -6.27 9.58 22.60
N GLU A 112 -5.01 9.19 22.71
CA GLU A 112 -4.50 7.86 22.40
C GLU A 112 -4.92 6.90 23.53
N THR A 113 -6.16 6.41 23.46
CA THR A 113 -6.59 5.32 24.34
C THR A 113 -6.40 4.00 23.62
N SER A 114 -5.37 3.28 24.06
CA SER A 114 -5.16 1.85 23.81
C SER A 114 -6.43 1.07 24.08
N LEU A 115 -7.13 0.69 23.01
CA LEU A 115 -8.20 -0.31 23.06
C LEU A 115 -7.90 -1.34 21.96
N GLU A 116 -7.13 -2.33 22.39
CA GLU A 116 -7.01 -3.67 21.85
C GLU A 116 -8.40 -4.31 21.79
N LYS A 117 -9.17 -3.98 20.75
CA LYS A 117 -10.23 -4.85 20.26
C LYS A 117 -9.69 -5.44 18.97
N SER A 118 -9.39 -6.73 19.04
CA SER A 118 -8.93 -7.59 17.96
C SER A 118 -9.43 -7.10 16.60
N ASN A 119 -8.50 -6.74 15.72
CA ASN A 119 -8.86 -6.61 14.31
C ASN A 119 -9.40 -7.97 13.89
N PRO A 120 -10.64 -8.11 13.39
CA PRO A 120 -11.16 -9.38 12.89
C PRO A 120 -10.45 -9.85 11.61
N PHE A 121 -9.34 -9.20 11.26
CA PHE A 121 -8.60 -9.34 10.02
C PHE A 121 -7.10 -9.15 10.29
N GLU A 122 -6.50 -10.13 10.94
CA GLU A 122 -5.04 -10.23 11.04
C GLU A 122 -4.55 -11.14 9.92
N PHE A 123 -3.86 -10.55 8.94
CA PHE A 123 -3.00 -11.34 8.06
C PHE A 123 -1.71 -11.62 8.81
N GLU A 124 -1.50 -12.88 9.18
CA GLU A 124 -0.24 -13.35 9.74
C GLU A 124 0.90 -12.97 8.78
N GLY A 125 1.90 -12.22 9.27
CA GLY A 125 3.00 -11.69 8.43
C GLY A 125 2.79 -10.30 7.83
N ALA A 126 1.61 -9.69 7.96
CA ALA A 126 1.37 -8.30 7.53
C ALA A 126 1.51 -7.31 8.69
N ILE A 127 2.22 -6.20 8.46
CA ILE A 127 2.27 -5.09 9.42
C ILE A 127 1.06 -4.21 9.19
N SER A 128 0.15 -4.17 10.16
CA SER A 128 -1.09 -3.37 10.09
C SER A 128 -0.91 -1.97 10.66
N HIS A 129 -1.44 -0.98 9.94
CA HIS A 129 -1.39 0.45 10.26
C HIS A 129 -2.80 1.05 10.22
N ARG A 130 -3.02 2.08 11.04
CA ARG A 130 -4.24 2.90 11.00
C ARG A 130 -3.99 4.19 10.23
N GLY A 131 -4.98 4.65 9.50
CA GLY A 131 -4.92 5.90 8.73
C GLY A 131 -4.33 5.71 7.32
N ARG A 132 -3.94 6.83 6.71
CA ARG A 132 -3.34 6.86 5.37
C ARG A 132 -1.82 6.68 5.47
N PRO A 133 -1.18 5.98 4.52
CA PRO A 133 0.28 5.90 4.48
C PRO A 133 0.89 7.29 4.28
N ASN A 134 1.98 7.57 5.00
CA ASN A 134 2.81 8.73 4.71
C ASN A 134 3.70 8.41 3.50
N VAL A 135 3.22 8.78 2.32
CA VAL A 135 3.88 8.52 1.03
C VAL A 135 5.30 9.08 0.98
N GLU A 136 5.50 10.29 1.50
CA GLU A 136 6.80 10.96 1.51
C GLU A 136 7.82 10.14 2.33
N LYS A 137 7.44 9.73 3.54
CA LYS A 137 8.29 8.92 4.40
C LYS A 137 8.60 7.56 3.76
N LEU A 138 7.60 6.88 3.20
CA LEU A 138 7.80 5.58 2.54
C LEU A 138 8.78 5.66 1.36
N LEU A 139 8.71 6.75 0.58
CA LEU A 139 9.62 7.00 -0.53
C LEU A 139 11.02 7.35 -0.04
N GLN A 140 11.15 8.18 1.00
CA GLN A 140 12.44 8.51 1.61
C GLN A 140 13.16 7.24 2.11
N GLU A 141 12.47 6.41 2.89
CA GLU A 141 13.00 5.13 3.38
C GLU A 141 13.44 4.20 2.22
N ALA A 142 12.64 4.11 1.14
CA ALA A 142 12.99 3.29 -0.01
C ALA A 142 14.18 3.86 -0.80
N ALA A 143 14.29 5.18 -0.89
CA ALA A 143 15.37 5.85 -1.60
C ALA A 143 16.70 5.84 -0.83
N GLU A 144 16.67 5.71 0.50
CA GLU A 144 17.87 5.56 1.34
C GLU A 144 18.58 4.21 1.15
N SER A 145 17.88 3.19 0.67
CA SER A 145 18.48 1.88 0.38
C SER A 145 19.52 1.99 -0.75
N ASN A 146 20.61 1.20 -0.71
CA ASN A 146 21.58 1.19 -1.80
C ASN A 146 20.99 0.58 -3.08
N GLY A 147 21.52 0.98 -4.23
CA GLY A 147 21.06 0.50 -5.53
C GLY A 147 19.90 1.29 -6.11
N SER A 148 19.34 0.78 -7.20
CA SER A 148 18.22 1.35 -7.95
C SER A 148 16.87 1.13 -7.26
N LEU A 149 15.88 1.97 -7.56
CA LEU A 149 14.54 1.91 -6.99
C LEU A 149 13.45 2.00 -8.07
N ALA A 150 12.56 1.01 -8.12
CA ALA A 150 11.30 1.11 -8.83
C ALA A 150 10.16 1.47 -7.85
N VAL A 151 9.38 2.49 -8.19
CA VAL A 151 8.15 2.87 -7.49
C VAL A 151 6.97 2.55 -8.39
N VAL A 152 6.15 1.58 -8.01
CA VAL A 152 4.95 1.20 -8.77
C VAL A 152 3.73 1.68 -8.01
N CYS A 153 2.78 2.33 -8.70
CA CYS A 153 1.55 2.78 -8.07
C CYS A 153 0.31 2.44 -8.88
N CYS A 154 -0.73 1.92 -8.20
CA CYS A 154 -2.06 1.72 -8.76
C CYS A 154 -3.13 2.01 -7.69
N GLY A 155 -4.05 2.93 -7.94
CA GLY A 155 -5.09 3.26 -6.97
C GLY A 155 -5.90 4.51 -7.32
N PRO A 156 -6.60 5.10 -6.33
CA PRO A 156 -7.40 6.31 -6.56
C PRO A 156 -6.54 7.48 -7.07
N PRO A 157 -7.06 8.34 -7.96
CA PRO A 157 -6.26 9.41 -8.60
C PRO A 157 -5.48 10.28 -7.62
N VAL A 158 -6.09 10.73 -6.53
CA VAL A 158 -5.44 11.56 -5.51
C VAL A 158 -4.24 10.86 -4.85
N PHE A 159 -4.32 9.53 -4.67
CA PHE A 159 -3.22 8.75 -4.12
C PHE A 159 -2.09 8.63 -5.15
N VAL A 160 -2.42 8.28 -6.39
CA VAL A 160 -1.48 8.17 -7.51
C VAL A 160 -0.75 9.49 -7.75
N ASP A 161 -1.48 10.60 -7.83
CA ASP A 161 -0.91 11.95 -8.00
C ASP A 161 0.06 12.32 -6.88
N LYS A 162 -0.27 11.97 -5.62
CA LYS A 162 0.62 12.23 -4.49
C LYS A 162 1.89 11.38 -4.59
N VAL A 163 1.80 10.11 -4.97
CA VAL A 163 3.00 9.27 -5.17
C VAL A 163 3.85 9.81 -6.32
N ARG A 164 3.24 10.20 -7.44
CA ARG A 164 3.93 10.76 -8.60
C ARG A 164 4.66 12.06 -8.26
N ASP A 165 4.01 13.01 -7.58
CA ASP A 165 4.63 14.27 -7.12
C ASP A 165 5.82 14.02 -6.18
N GLN A 166 5.65 13.13 -5.19
CA GLN A 166 6.70 12.84 -4.22
C GLN A 166 7.88 12.07 -4.85
N THR A 167 7.59 11.18 -5.80
CA THR A 167 8.65 10.48 -6.55
C THR A 167 9.42 11.45 -7.43
N ALA A 168 8.77 12.42 -8.07
CA ALA A 168 9.48 13.46 -8.81
C ALA A 168 10.44 14.27 -7.92
N LYS A 169 10.00 14.64 -6.71
CA LYS A 169 10.85 15.34 -5.73
C LYS A 169 12.07 14.51 -5.34
N ILE A 170 11.88 13.24 -5.03
CA ILE A 170 12.97 12.38 -4.57
C ILE A 170 13.98 12.06 -5.67
N VAL A 171 13.54 11.97 -6.93
CA VAL A 171 14.42 11.87 -8.10
C VAL A 171 15.35 13.10 -8.20
N LEU A 172 14.82 14.29 -7.97
CA LEU A 172 15.61 15.53 -7.99
C LEU A 172 16.60 15.59 -6.81
N GLU A 173 16.17 15.18 -5.63
CA GLU A 173 17.00 15.15 -4.41
C GLU A 173 18.12 14.09 -4.46
N LYS A 174 17.84 12.94 -5.08
CA LYS A 174 18.76 11.79 -5.17
C LYS A 174 19.26 11.60 -6.61
N SER A 175 19.78 12.66 -7.22
CA SER A 175 20.15 12.71 -8.64
C SER A 175 21.17 11.65 -9.11
N SER A 176 21.96 11.07 -8.20
CA SER A 176 22.91 9.99 -8.51
C SER A 176 22.30 8.59 -8.46
N LYS A 177 21.05 8.45 -8.02
CA LYS A 177 20.36 7.16 -7.89
C LYS A 177 19.34 7.00 -9.02
N ALA A 178 19.33 5.81 -9.64
CA ALA A 178 18.29 5.44 -10.59
C ALA A 178 16.98 5.17 -9.85
N ILE A 179 16.00 6.06 -10.02
CA ILE A 179 14.66 5.95 -9.46
C ILE A 179 13.66 6.07 -10.63
N GLU A 180 12.84 5.05 -10.82
CA GLU A 180 11.83 5.03 -11.89
C GLU A 180 10.43 4.85 -11.32
N TYR A 181 9.46 5.60 -11.89
CA TYR A 181 8.07 5.56 -11.50
C TYR A 181 7.24 4.84 -12.55
N PHE A 182 6.49 3.83 -12.13
CA PHE A 182 5.55 3.08 -12.95
C PHE A 182 4.13 3.33 -12.45
N GLU A 183 3.38 4.11 -13.21
CA GLU A 183 1.94 4.26 -12.99
C GLU A 183 1.22 3.11 -13.69
N GLU A 184 0.59 2.23 -12.90
CA GLU A 184 -0.16 1.11 -13.45
C GLU A 184 -1.66 1.39 -13.38
N TYR A 185 -2.33 1.12 -14.49
CA TYR A 185 -3.78 1.02 -14.57
C TYR A 185 -4.15 -0.41 -14.93
N GLN A 186 -5.28 -0.88 -14.40
CA GLN A 186 -5.83 -2.18 -14.79
C GLN A 186 -6.38 -2.08 -16.22
N SER A 187 -5.50 -2.28 -17.20
CA SER A 187 -5.88 -2.56 -18.58
C SER A 187 -6.09 -4.05 -18.70
N TRP A 188 -7.31 -4.44 -19.09
CA TRP A 188 -7.69 -5.84 -19.31
C TRP A 188 -7.10 -6.29 -20.61
#